data_AF-A0A392N9C4-F1
#
_entry.id   AF-A0A392N9C4-F1
#
_cell.length_a   1.000
_cell.length_b   1.000
_cell.length_c   1.000
_cell.angle_alpha   90.00
_cell.angle_beta   90.00
_cell.angle_gamma   90.00
#
_symmetry.space_group_name_H-M   'P 1'
#
loop_
_entity.id
_entity.type
_entity.pdbx_description
1 polymer ?
#
loop_
_entity_poly.entity_id
_entity_poly.type
_entity_poly.pdbx_seq_one_letter_code
_entity_poly.pdbx_strand_id
1 'polypeptide(L)'
;MKSSSANVGNKNHFVSEYSGDGILVVLDSLDGPNLEMALPTTVLTPHSGLALFLEDVNNNQNAGGRNNREAEKLLQIQKHVGFNYEDQDGDVVVVLEKDEIRDRLKKAEWEQNNGEGYVGVCLEWGVLRTISFVVNVYSKCDLPSKRRLWNNIISSKHEFGRGNWCVVGDFNAVVVSEERRGVNLESTSTLEMMGFRSFIVDLDVIDLPILGRRYTWYNSNGSSMSRIDRILVSPEWVDSWG
;
A
#
# COMPACT_ATOMS: atom_id res chain seq x y z
N MET A 1 8.03 45.88 -29.21
CA MET A 1 7.89 45.91 -27.74
C MET A 1 6.86 44.85 -27.37
N LYS A 2 7.23 43.59 -27.11
CA LYS A 2 7.66 43.01 -25.81
C LYS A 2 6.76 43.38 -24.63
N SER A 3 5.93 42.44 -24.18
CA SER A 3 5.90 41.82 -22.82
C SER A 3 4.76 40.78 -22.81
N SER A 4 5.05 39.47 -22.80
CA SER A 4 5.37 38.57 -21.66
C SER A 4 4.18 38.40 -20.71
N SER A 5 3.36 37.34 -20.85
CA SER A 5 3.57 35.95 -20.36
C SER A 5 3.49 35.81 -18.84
N ALA A 6 2.49 35.06 -18.37
CA ALA A 6 2.57 34.24 -17.17
C ALA A 6 2.08 32.83 -17.54
N ASN A 7 3.06 31.95 -17.75
CA ASN A 7 2.89 30.53 -18.02
C ASN A 7 2.71 29.84 -16.67
N VAL A 8 1.53 29.31 -16.37
CA VAL A 8 1.33 28.45 -15.20
C VAL A 8 1.69 27.04 -15.64
N GLY A 9 2.94 26.66 -15.38
CA GLY A 9 3.49 25.37 -15.73
C GLY A 9 2.80 24.22 -15.00
N ASN A 10 2.40 23.21 -15.76
CA ASN A 10 2.10 21.86 -15.30
C ASN A 10 3.26 21.35 -14.43
N LYS A 11 2.95 20.86 -13.23
CA LYS A 11 3.92 20.14 -12.40
C LYS A 11 4.03 18.71 -12.95
N ASN A 12 5.17 18.40 -13.54
CA ASN A 12 5.52 17.06 -14.00
C ASN A 12 5.43 16.08 -12.82
N HIS A 13 4.53 15.09 -12.91
CA HIS A 13 4.28 14.07 -11.88
C HIS A 13 5.30 12.92 -11.88
N PHE A 14 6.33 13.03 -12.71
CA PHE A 14 7.43 12.07 -12.82
C PHE A 14 8.75 12.81 -12.59
N VAL A 15 9.57 12.28 -11.69
CA VAL A 15 10.95 12.75 -11.50
C VAL A 15 11.81 12.07 -12.57
N SER A 16 12.45 12.84 -13.45
CA SER A 16 13.52 12.33 -14.32
C SER A 16 14.87 12.70 -13.73
N GLU A 17 15.67 11.71 -13.34
CA GLU A 17 17.08 11.95 -13.05
C GLU A 17 17.89 11.83 -14.34
N TYR A 18 18.15 12.95 -15.00
CA TYR A 18 19.27 13.06 -15.94
C TYR A 18 20.46 13.60 -15.16
N SER A 19 21.42 12.73 -14.84
CA SER A 19 22.78 13.15 -14.52
C SER A 19 23.75 12.46 -15.47
N GLY A 20 24.47 13.28 -16.24
CA GLY A 20 25.55 12.84 -17.11
C GLY A 20 26.75 12.39 -16.28
N ASP A 21 27.46 11.42 -16.85
CA ASP A 21 28.83 11.00 -16.52
C ASP A 21 29.18 10.88 -15.03
N GLY A 22 28.92 9.70 -14.50
CA GLY A 22 29.50 9.22 -13.25
C GLY A 22 29.27 7.72 -13.11
N ILE A 23 30.22 6.91 -13.57
CA ILE A 23 30.29 5.49 -13.20
C ILE A 23 30.44 5.44 -11.68
N LEU A 24 29.37 5.09 -10.96
CA LEU A 24 29.48 4.71 -9.56
C LEU A 24 29.51 3.19 -9.51
N VAL A 25 30.72 2.64 -9.44
CA VAL A 25 30.95 1.25 -9.07
C VAL A 25 30.43 1.10 -7.65
N VAL A 26 29.37 0.30 -7.44
CA VAL A 26 28.97 -0.12 -6.10
C VAL A 26 30.05 -1.08 -5.61
N LEU A 27 30.91 -0.60 -4.71
CA LEU A 27 31.77 -1.45 -3.90
C LEU A 27 30.89 -2.21 -2.91
N ASP A 28 31.02 -3.53 -2.87
CA ASP A 28 30.50 -4.37 -1.81
C ASP A 28 31.01 -3.86 -0.45
N SER A 29 30.09 -3.40 0.39
CA SER A 29 30.34 -3.20 1.82
C SER A 29 29.15 -3.76 2.59
N LEU A 30 29.31 -5.01 3.01
CA LEU A 30 28.61 -5.58 4.15
C LEU A 30 28.92 -4.72 5.38
N ASP A 31 27.87 -4.28 6.07
CA ASP A 31 27.78 -3.89 7.49
C ASP A 31 26.82 -2.71 7.69
N GLY A 32 25.51 -2.99 7.52
CA GLY A 32 24.48 -2.31 8.28
C GLY A 32 24.25 -3.06 9.60
N PRO A 33 23.78 -2.42 10.69
CA PRO A 33 23.57 -3.09 11.96
C PRO A 33 22.54 -4.21 11.78
N ASN A 34 23.05 -5.44 11.66
CA ASN A 34 22.26 -6.66 11.70
C ASN A 34 21.63 -6.72 13.08
N LEU A 35 20.33 -6.44 13.17
CA LEU A 35 19.55 -6.81 14.34
C LEU A 35 19.34 -8.33 14.27
N GLU A 36 20.34 -9.08 14.76
CA GLU A 36 20.29 -10.53 14.85
C GLU A 36 19.30 -10.90 15.96
N MET A 37 18.09 -11.30 15.56
CA MET A 37 17.08 -11.80 16.48
C MET A 37 17.39 -13.28 16.77
N ALA A 38 18.24 -13.51 17.76
CA ALA A 38 18.50 -14.86 18.27
C ALA A 38 17.27 -15.33 19.09
N LEU A 39 16.48 -16.24 18.52
CA LEU A 39 15.40 -16.91 19.25
C LEU A 39 15.97 -18.08 20.08
N PRO A 40 15.71 -18.14 21.40
CA PRO A 40 15.96 -19.35 22.16
C PRO A 40 15.02 -20.47 21.66
N THR A 41 15.60 -21.54 21.14
CA THR A 41 14.91 -22.80 20.88
C THR A 41 14.29 -23.32 22.17
N THR A 42 12.96 -23.44 22.17
CA THR A 42 12.12 -24.56 22.66
C THR A 42 10.79 -24.07 23.25
N VAL A 43 9.93 -23.43 22.46
CA VAL A 43 8.46 -23.51 22.60
C VAL A 43 7.89 -23.32 21.20
N LEU A 44 6.90 -24.14 20.81
CA LEU A 44 6.18 -24.03 19.52
C LEU A 44 5.70 -22.60 19.30
N THR A 45 6.32 -21.89 18.36
CA THR A 45 5.81 -20.61 17.86
C THR A 45 4.48 -20.87 17.13
N PRO A 46 3.40 -20.13 17.45
CA PRO A 46 2.16 -20.23 16.69
C PRO A 46 2.43 -19.97 15.21
N HIS A 47 1.79 -20.75 14.32
CA HIS A 47 2.07 -20.78 12.88
C HIS A 47 1.92 -19.44 12.13
N SER A 48 1.39 -18.39 12.77
CA SER A 48 1.45 -17.00 12.31
C SER A 48 0.90 -16.06 13.39
N GLY A 49 1.22 -14.77 13.31
CA GLY A 49 0.57 -13.74 14.13
C GLY A 49 -0.96 -13.67 13.99
N LEU A 50 -1.53 -14.30 12.94
CA LEU A 50 -2.97 -14.45 12.75
C LEU A 50 -3.62 -15.48 13.69
N ALA A 51 -2.84 -16.44 14.23
CA ALA A 51 -3.38 -17.43 15.15
C ALA A 51 -3.88 -16.79 16.46
N LEU A 52 -3.22 -15.74 16.93
CA LEU A 52 -3.60 -14.96 18.12
C LEU A 52 -4.91 -14.17 17.93
N PHE A 53 -5.26 -13.82 16.69
CA PHE A 53 -6.51 -13.10 16.40
C PHE A 53 -7.74 -14.02 16.34
N LEU A 54 -7.54 -15.32 16.14
CA LEU A 54 -8.61 -16.28 15.86
C LEU A 54 -9.17 -17.00 17.10
N GLU A 55 -8.60 -16.82 18.29
CA GLU A 55 -9.05 -17.54 19.50
C GLU A 55 -10.31 -16.95 20.19
N ASP A 56 -10.85 -15.82 19.73
CA ASP A 56 -12.00 -15.19 20.39
C ASP A 56 -13.35 -15.47 19.69
N VAL A 57 -13.90 -16.67 19.93
CA VAL A 57 -15.36 -16.90 19.85
C VAL A 57 -15.94 -16.70 21.25
N ASN A 58 -16.03 -15.44 21.74
CA ASN A 58 -17.09 -15.06 22.69
C ASN A 58 -17.22 -13.55 22.99
N ASN A 59 -18.48 -13.13 22.90
CA ASN A 59 -19.22 -12.14 23.69
C ASN A 59 -18.96 -10.62 23.68
N ASN A 60 -20.08 -9.96 23.36
CA ASN A 60 -20.76 -8.78 23.91
C ASN A 60 -20.16 -7.37 23.87
N GLN A 61 -21.06 -6.47 23.46
CA GLN A 61 -20.84 -5.10 23.00
C GLN A 61 -20.77 -4.09 24.16
N ASN A 62 -19.80 -3.17 24.07
CA ASN A 62 -19.93 -1.77 24.50
C ASN A 62 -18.91 -0.93 23.71
N ALA A 63 -19.36 0.18 23.10
CA ALA A 63 -18.59 0.94 22.12
C ALA A 63 -17.34 1.65 22.67
N GLY A 64 -17.22 1.82 24.00
CA GLY A 64 -16.01 2.31 24.67
C GLY A 64 -14.95 1.23 24.94
N GLY A 65 -15.24 -0.05 24.68
CA GLY A 65 -14.35 -1.18 24.96
C GLY A 65 -13.61 -1.74 23.75
N ARG A 66 -13.82 -1.18 22.55
CA ARG A 66 -13.28 -1.79 21.32
C ARG A 66 -11.80 -1.47 21.11
N ASN A 67 -11.43 -0.20 21.20
CA ASN A 67 -10.03 0.25 21.04
C ASN A 67 -9.16 -0.25 22.20
N ASN A 68 -9.69 -0.24 23.42
CA ASN A 68 -9.03 -0.81 24.59
C ASN A 68 -8.73 -2.31 24.41
N ARG A 69 -9.70 -3.11 23.92
CA ARG A 69 -9.50 -4.53 23.61
C ARG A 69 -8.53 -4.77 22.45
N GLU A 70 -8.47 -3.88 21.47
CA GLU A 70 -7.50 -3.94 20.37
C GLU A 70 -6.08 -3.61 20.86
N ALA A 71 -5.93 -2.61 21.72
CA ALA A 71 -4.67 -2.25 22.36
C ALA A 71 -4.17 -3.34 23.33
N GLU A 72 -5.06 -4.00 24.08
CA GLU A 72 -4.72 -5.19 24.88
C GLU A 72 -4.20 -6.33 24.01
N LYS A 73 -4.86 -6.61 22.88
CA LYS A 73 -4.40 -7.63 21.90
C LYS A 73 -3.04 -7.27 21.31
N LEU A 74 -2.84 -6.00 20.99
CA LEU A 74 -1.57 -5.50 20.46
C LEU A 74 -0.44 -5.66 21.49
N LEU A 75 -0.69 -5.34 22.76
CA LEU A 75 0.28 -5.56 23.84
C LEU A 75 0.66 -7.03 23.99
N GLN A 76 -0.32 -7.95 23.91
CA GLN A 76 -0.05 -9.39 23.97
C GLN A 76 0.82 -9.86 22.80
N ILE A 77 0.55 -9.37 21.58
CA ILE A 77 1.37 -9.68 20.41
C ILE A 77 2.79 -9.12 20.59
N GLN A 78 2.92 -7.88 21.05
CA GLN A 78 4.21 -7.24 21.30
C GLN A 78 5.03 -8.03 22.33
N LYS A 79 4.43 -8.43 23.45
CA LYS A 79 5.09 -9.31 24.43
C LYS A 79 5.49 -10.65 23.83
N HIS A 80 4.62 -11.27 23.02
CA HIS A 80 4.89 -12.55 22.39
C HIS A 80 6.07 -12.49 21.41
N VAL A 81 6.25 -11.37 20.70
CA VAL A 81 7.39 -11.16 19.78
C VAL A 81 8.62 -10.57 20.48
N GLY A 82 8.61 -10.47 21.82
CA GLY A 82 9.78 -10.14 22.64
C GLY A 82 9.90 -8.70 23.12
N PHE A 83 8.87 -7.86 22.95
CA PHE A 83 8.86 -6.53 23.55
C PHE A 83 8.60 -6.63 25.07
N ASN A 84 9.37 -5.88 25.85
CA ASN A 84 9.20 -5.77 27.29
C ASN A 84 8.98 -4.32 27.68
N TYR A 85 8.06 -4.09 28.62
CA TYR A 85 7.66 -2.75 29.06
C TYR A 85 7.94 -2.62 30.57
N GLU A 86 8.45 -1.47 31.00
CA GLU A 86 8.71 -1.20 32.42
C GLU A 86 7.43 -0.79 33.16
N ASP A 87 6.46 -0.24 32.43
CA ASP A 87 5.17 0.21 32.95
C ASP A 87 4.17 -0.95 33.13
N GLN A 88 3.12 -0.72 33.92
CA GLN A 88 2.04 -1.70 34.08
C GLN A 88 1.24 -1.85 32.78
N ASP A 89 0.75 -3.07 32.51
CA ASP A 89 0.00 -3.39 31.30
C ASP A 89 -1.16 -2.42 31.03
N GLY A 90 -1.88 -1.99 32.08
CA GLY A 90 -2.97 -1.02 31.94
C GLY A 90 -2.50 0.36 31.45
N ASP A 91 -1.34 0.82 31.91
CA ASP A 91 -0.75 2.10 31.48
C ASP A 91 -0.24 1.99 30.04
N VAL A 92 0.38 0.86 29.67
CA VAL A 92 0.84 0.58 28.30
C VAL A 92 -0.35 0.53 27.32
N VAL A 93 -1.46 -0.12 27.70
CA VAL A 93 -2.68 -0.17 26.88
C VAL A 93 -3.24 1.23 26.61
N VAL A 94 -3.28 2.10 27.63
CA VAL A 94 -3.72 3.49 27.46
C VAL A 94 -2.81 4.28 26.52
N VAL A 95 -1.50 4.03 26.58
CA VAL A 95 -0.53 4.64 25.66
C VAL A 95 -0.73 4.12 24.24
N LEU A 96 -0.88 2.81 24.05
CA LEU A 96 -1.12 2.21 22.73
C LEU A 96 -2.41 2.74 22.09
N GLU A 97 -3.48 2.89 22.87
CA GLU A 97 -4.74 3.47 22.37
C GLU A 97 -4.56 4.94 21.94
N LYS A 98 -3.84 5.75 22.75
CA LYS A 98 -3.55 7.14 22.41
C LYS A 98 -2.67 7.26 21.17
N ASP A 99 -1.68 6.39 21.04
CA ASP A 99 -0.77 6.33 19.91
C ASP A 99 -1.50 5.92 18.64
N GLU A 100 -2.40 4.95 18.71
CA GLU A 100 -3.24 4.55 17.59
C GLU A 100 -4.13 5.72 17.12
N ILE A 101 -4.80 6.42 18.05
CA ILE A 101 -5.63 7.58 17.71
C ILE A 101 -4.78 8.67 17.07
N ARG A 102 -3.62 8.97 17.65
CA ARG A 102 -2.67 9.95 17.11
C ARG A 102 -2.25 9.58 15.68
N ASP A 103 -1.90 8.33 15.45
CA ASP A 103 -1.39 7.87 14.16
C ASP A 103 -2.50 7.84 13.11
N ARG A 104 -3.74 7.49 13.48
CA ARG A 104 -4.92 7.64 12.62
C ARG A 104 -5.19 9.10 12.25
N LEU A 105 -5.07 10.03 13.20
CA LEU A 105 -5.22 11.46 12.95
C LEU A 105 -4.12 11.99 12.02
N LYS A 106 -2.86 11.62 12.26
CA LYS A 106 -1.73 11.97 11.38
C LYS A 106 -1.91 11.42 9.98
N LYS A 107 -2.39 10.18 9.84
CA LYS A 107 -2.70 9.58 8.55
C LYS A 107 -3.79 10.38 7.81
N ALA A 108 -4.88 10.73 8.50
CA ALA A 108 -5.96 11.53 7.91
C ALA A 108 -5.48 12.94 7.49
N GLU A 109 -4.67 13.58 8.32
CA GLU A 109 -4.04 14.88 8.01
C GLU A 109 -3.11 14.76 6.80
N TRP A 110 -2.29 13.72 6.74
CA TRP A 110 -1.41 13.44 5.61
C TRP A 110 -2.22 13.18 4.33
N GLU A 111 -3.29 12.42 4.38
CA GLU A 111 -4.18 12.17 3.23
C GLU A 111 -4.89 13.45 2.76
N GLN A 112 -5.16 14.40 3.66
CA GLN A 112 -5.72 15.70 3.31
C GLN A 112 -4.68 16.62 2.66
N ASN A 113 -3.44 16.56 3.11
CA ASN A 113 -2.37 17.49 2.73
C ASN A 113 -1.49 17.00 1.57
N ASN A 114 -1.40 15.68 1.34
CA ASN A 114 -0.60 15.11 0.25
C ASN A 114 -1.42 14.80 -1.01
N GLY A 115 -0.75 14.91 -2.16
CA GLY A 115 -1.30 15.09 -3.51
C GLY A 115 -2.14 13.96 -4.10
N GLU A 116 -1.93 13.66 -5.39
CA GLU A 116 -2.88 12.90 -6.23
C GLU A 116 -3.02 11.40 -5.88
N GLY A 117 -2.34 10.91 -4.84
CA GLY A 117 -2.40 9.51 -4.41
C GLY A 117 -1.47 8.58 -5.18
N TYR A 118 -0.44 9.10 -5.84
CA TYR A 118 0.63 8.30 -6.46
C TYR A 118 1.95 9.07 -6.59
N VAL A 119 3.03 8.32 -6.75
CA VAL A 119 4.37 8.83 -7.09
C VAL A 119 4.93 7.99 -8.23
N GLY A 120 5.36 8.63 -9.32
CA GLY A 120 5.95 7.97 -10.49
C GLY A 120 7.44 8.29 -10.66
N VAL A 121 8.22 7.29 -11.04
CA VAL A 121 9.60 7.45 -11.50
C VAL A 121 9.74 6.93 -12.93
N CYS A 122 10.51 7.65 -13.74
CA CYS A 122 10.89 7.26 -15.09
C CYS A 122 12.39 7.00 -15.11
N LEU A 123 12.79 5.84 -15.63
CA LEU A 123 14.18 5.38 -15.61
C LEU A 123 14.53 4.61 -16.87
N GLU A 124 15.80 4.65 -17.27
CA GLU A 124 16.36 3.74 -18.27
C GLU A 124 16.89 2.50 -17.55
N TRP A 125 16.43 1.32 -17.97
CA TRP A 125 16.79 0.07 -17.31
C TRP A 125 17.50 -0.92 -18.22
N GLY A 126 18.49 -1.60 -17.65
CA GLY A 126 19.21 -2.69 -18.30
C GLY A 126 20.17 -2.26 -19.41
N VAL A 127 20.82 -3.25 -20.03
CA VAL A 127 21.83 -3.03 -21.09
C VAL A 127 21.20 -2.44 -22.36
N LEU A 128 19.93 -2.76 -22.62
CA LEU A 128 19.17 -2.25 -23.76
C LEU A 128 18.63 -0.82 -23.55
N ARG A 129 18.86 -0.23 -22.36
CA ARG A 129 18.37 1.11 -21.97
C ARG A 129 16.87 1.27 -22.21
N THR A 130 16.10 0.26 -21.82
CA THR A 130 14.65 0.28 -21.98
C THR A 130 14.03 1.29 -21.01
N ILE A 131 13.28 2.25 -21.55
CA ILE A 131 12.55 3.22 -20.72
C ILE A 131 11.46 2.50 -19.95
N SER A 132 11.48 2.64 -18.63
CA SER A 132 10.55 2.02 -17.71
C SER A 132 9.95 3.05 -16.76
N PHE A 133 8.65 2.94 -16.54
CA PHE A 133 7.87 3.77 -15.64
C PHE A 133 7.39 2.91 -14.48
N VAL A 134 7.76 3.31 -13.26
CA VAL A 134 7.28 2.67 -12.03
C VAL A 134 6.45 3.68 -11.27
N VAL A 135 5.19 3.34 -11.05
CA VAL A 135 4.22 4.18 -10.36
C VAL A 135 3.77 3.49 -9.08
N ASN A 136 4.07 4.10 -7.94
CA ASN A 136 3.59 3.64 -6.64
C ASN A 136 2.30 4.38 -6.26
N VAL A 137 1.24 3.63 -6.00
CA VAL A 137 -0.13 4.13 -5.78
C VAL A 137 -0.54 3.99 -4.32
N TYR A 138 -1.16 5.05 -3.78
CA TYR A 138 -1.82 5.11 -2.48
C TYR A 138 -3.17 5.81 -2.65
N SER A 139 -4.20 5.02 -2.94
CA SER A 139 -5.52 5.54 -3.29
C SER A 139 -6.38 5.84 -2.06
N LYS A 140 -7.08 6.98 -2.09
CA LYS A 140 -8.09 7.33 -1.08
C LYS A 140 -9.27 6.36 -1.13
N CYS A 141 -10.01 6.25 -0.03
CA CYS A 141 -11.14 5.33 0.05
C CYS A 141 -12.39 5.79 -0.71
N ASP A 142 -12.50 7.06 -1.09
CA ASP A 142 -13.65 7.62 -1.77
C ASP A 142 -13.58 7.50 -3.30
N LEU A 143 -14.72 7.17 -3.92
CA LEU A 143 -14.81 6.93 -5.37
C LEU A 143 -14.43 8.15 -6.26
N PRO A 144 -14.81 9.40 -5.94
CA PRO A 144 -14.40 10.55 -6.74
C PRO A 144 -12.88 10.74 -6.81
N SER A 145 -12.18 10.57 -5.69
CA SER A 145 -10.71 10.67 -5.64
C SER A 145 -10.05 9.51 -6.38
N LYS A 146 -10.56 8.28 -6.22
CA LYS A 146 -10.10 7.12 -7.00
C LYS A 146 -10.17 7.36 -8.51
N ARG A 147 -11.31 7.86 -9.00
CA ARG A 147 -11.49 8.15 -10.44
C ARG A 147 -10.54 9.21 -10.96
N ARG A 148 -10.28 10.26 -10.15
CA ARG A 148 -9.31 11.29 -10.51
C ARG A 148 -7.91 10.72 -10.64
N LEU A 149 -7.47 9.92 -9.64
CA LEU A 149 -6.21 9.20 -9.68
C LEU A 149 -6.09 8.32 -10.94
N TRP A 150 -7.10 7.49 -11.21
CA TRP A 150 -7.13 6.62 -12.39
C TRP A 150 -6.97 7.39 -13.69
N ASN A 151 -7.74 8.47 -13.86
CA ASN A 151 -7.65 9.33 -15.05
C ASN A 151 -6.27 9.98 -15.18
N ASN A 152 -5.69 10.45 -14.09
CA ASN A 152 -4.37 11.08 -14.11
C ASN A 152 -3.26 10.09 -14.50
N ILE A 153 -3.32 8.84 -14.04
CA ILE A 153 -2.38 7.78 -14.44
C ILE A 153 -2.57 7.44 -15.93
N ILE A 154 -3.81 7.31 -16.40
CA ILE A 154 -4.11 7.08 -17.84
C ILE A 154 -3.56 8.22 -18.69
N SER A 155 -3.85 9.47 -18.33
CA SER A 155 -3.33 10.66 -19.03
C SER A 155 -1.81 10.67 -19.05
N SER A 156 -1.16 10.36 -17.92
CA SER A 156 0.29 10.24 -17.85
C SER A 156 0.83 9.17 -18.81
N LYS A 157 0.21 7.99 -18.87
CA LYS A 157 0.61 6.93 -19.82
C LYS A 157 0.52 7.41 -21.27
N HIS A 158 -0.54 8.12 -21.63
CA HIS A 158 -0.70 8.69 -22.96
C HIS A 158 0.32 9.80 -23.27
N GLU A 159 0.68 10.64 -22.30
CA GLU A 159 1.64 11.73 -22.47
C GLU A 159 3.09 11.23 -22.60
N PHE A 160 3.52 10.31 -21.73
CA PHE A 160 4.89 9.82 -21.71
C PHE A 160 5.14 8.72 -22.76
N GLY A 161 4.10 8.03 -23.24
CA GLY A 161 4.16 7.15 -24.40
C GLY A 161 4.82 5.79 -24.16
N ARG A 162 5.57 5.31 -25.18
CA ARG A 162 6.09 3.93 -25.28
C ARG A 162 7.18 3.67 -24.24
N GLY A 163 7.00 2.61 -23.46
CA GLY A 163 7.94 2.12 -22.45
C GLY A 163 7.28 1.02 -21.62
N ASN A 164 8.06 0.40 -20.74
CA ASN A 164 7.51 -0.63 -19.84
C ASN A 164 6.83 0.07 -18.66
N TRP A 165 5.57 -0.25 -18.38
CA TRP A 165 4.85 0.32 -17.24
C TRP A 165 4.66 -0.70 -16.13
N CYS A 166 4.91 -0.28 -14.89
CA CYS A 166 4.59 -1.02 -13.68
C CYS A 166 3.88 -0.08 -12.70
N VAL A 167 2.60 -0.32 -12.44
CA VAL A 167 1.80 0.42 -11.47
C VAL A 167 1.50 -0.50 -10.30
N VAL A 168 2.02 -0.16 -9.14
CA VAL A 168 1.99 -1.01 -7.93
C VAL A 168 1.46 -0.22 -6.75
N GLY A 169 0.76 -0.86 -5.83
CA GLY A 169 0.41 -0.28 -4.54
C GLY A 169 -1.03 -0.56 -4.12
N ASP A 170 -1.53 0.27 -3.21
CA ASP A 170 -2.88 0.17 -2.63
C ASP A 170 -3.87 0.98 -3.46
N PHE A 171 -4.69 0.30 -4.24
CA PHE A 171 -5.74 0.92 -5.05
C PHE A 171 -7.04 1.14 -4.27
N ASN A 172 -7.14 0.55 -3.07
CA ASN A 172 -8.34 0.55 -2.24
C ASN A 172 -9.62 0.13 -3.01
N ALA A 173 -9.46 -0.68 -4.06
CA ALA A 173 -10.51 -1.06 -4.98
C ALA A 173 -10.38 -2.55 -5.35
N VAL A 174 -11.53 -3.20 -5.51
CA VAL A 174 -11.62 -4.61 -5.91
C VAL A 174 -12.09 -4.71 -7.36
N VAL A 175 -11.58 -5.71 -8.08
CA VAL A 175 -11.98 -5.98 -9.45
C VAL A 175 -13.27 -6.78 -9.44
N VAL A 176 -13.38 -7.81 -8.60
CA VAL A 176 -14.57 -8.66 -8.49
C VAL A 176 -15.10 -8.71 -7.05
N SER A 177 -16.36 -9.10 -6.86
CA SER A 177 -16.97 -9.22 -5.54
C SER A 177 -16.25 -10.22 -4.65
N GLU A 178 -15.70 -11.30 -5.22
CA GLU A 178 -15.05 -12.40 -4.51
C GLU A 178 -13.73 -11.98 -3.86
N GLU A 179 -13.14 -10.88 -4.35
CA GLU A 179 -11.96 -10.26 -3.77
C GLU A 179 -12.27 -9.46 -2.51
N ARG A 180 -13.53 -9.43 -2.07
CA ARG A 180 -13.95 -8.90 -0.77
C ARG A 180 -14.82 -9.92 -0.04
N ARG A 181 -14.59 -10.07 1.26
CA ARG A 181 -15.43 -10.89 2.15
C ARG A 181 -15.67 -10.12 3.44
N GLY A 182 -16.88 -10.19 3.98
CA GLY A 182 -17.26 -9.56 5.26
C GLY A 182 -18.60 -8.83 5.23
N VAL A 183 -18.88 -8.07 6.30
CA VAL A 183 -20.22 -7.54 6.65
C VAL A 183 -20.74 -6.45 5.69
N ASN A 184 -19.88 -5.90 4.83
CA ASN A 184 -20.21 -4.84 3.86
C ASN A 184 -20.15 -5.33 2.40
N LEU A 185 -20.63 -6.54 2.13
CA LEU A 185 -20.65 -7.08 0.76
C LEU A 185 -21.57 -6.24 -0.16
N GLU A 186 -22.71 -5.78 0.37
CA GLU A 186 -23.71 -4.99 -0.37
C GLU A 186 -23.26 -3.57 -0.70
N SER A 187 -22.29 -3.01 0.04
CA SER A 187 -21.82 -1.62 -0.16
C SER A 187 -20.62 -1.52 -1.09
N THR A 188 -20.17 -2.62 -1.70
CA THR A 188 -19.24 -2.50 -2.84
C THR A 188 -20.05 -1.94 -4.00
N SER A 189 -19.95 -0.63 -4.22
CA SER A 189 -20.63 0.00 -5.33
C SER A 189 -20.19 -0.69 -6.62
N THR A 190 -21.13 -1.32 -7.32
CA THR A 190 -20.91 -1.87 -8.67
C THR A 190 -20.19 -0.84 -9.56
N LEU A 191 -20.44 0.46 -9.33
CA LEU A 191 -19.79 1.58 -10.03
C LEU A 191 -18.29 1.71 -9.75
N GLU A 192 -17.83 1.41 -8.53
CA GLU A 192 -16.40 1.40 -8.21
C GLU A 192 -15.71 0.24 -8.91
N MET A 193 -16.25 -0.97 -8.79
CA MET A 193 -15.70 -2.16 -9.46
C MET A 193 -15.66 -2.00 -10.98
N MET A 194 -16.75 -1.50 -11.58
CA MET A 194 -16.80 -1.23 -13.02
C MET A 194 -15.80 -0.14 -13.41
N GLY A 195 -15.68 0.93 -12.62
CA GLY A 195 -14.72 1.99 -12.87
C GLY A 195 -13.27 1.50 -12.78
N PHE A 196 -12.96 0.66 -11.80
CA PHE A 196 -11.61 0.11 -11.63
C PHE A 196 -11.25 -0.89 -12.72
N ARG A 197 -12.20 -1.73 -13.15
CA ARG A 197 -12.02 -2.59 -14.33
C ARG A 197 -11.77 -1.78 -15.60
N SER A 198 -12.57 -0.73 -15.84
CA SER A 198 -12.36 0.17 -16.98
C SER A 198 -10.96 0.77 -16.91
N PHE A 199 -10.55 1.27 -15.75
CA PHE A 199 -9.21 1.80 -15.54
C PHE A 199 -8.10 0.81 -15.93
N ILE A 200 -8.17 -0.46 -15.51
CA ILE A 200 -7.18 -1.49 -15.87
C ILE A 200 -7.16 -1.71 -17.39
N VAL A 201 -8.32 -1.78 -18.03
CA VAL A 201 -8.45 -1.98 -19.47
C VAL A 201 -7.95 -0.76 -20.26
N ASP A 202 -8.37 0.43 -19.87
CA ASP A 202 -8.02 1.70 -20.53
C ASP A 202 -6.53 2.03 -20.36
N LEU A 203 -5.94 1.65 -19.22
CA LEU A 203 -4.51 1.75 -18.99
C LEU A 203 -3.72 0.66 -19.74
N ASP A 204 -4.37 -0.34 -20.34
CA ASP A 204 -3.75 -1.43 -21.09
C ASP A 204 -2.60 -2.10 -20.30
N VAL A 205 -2.97 -2.66 -19.15
CA VAL A 205 -2.08 -3.36 -18.22
C VAL A 205 -2.67 -4.69 -17.76
N ILE A 206 -1.80 -5.60 -17.40
CA ILE A 206 -2.09 -6.94 -16.90
C ILE A 206 -2.03 -6.90 -15.37
N ASP A 207 -3.12 -7.29 -14.70
CA ASP A 207 -3.16 -7.49 -13.25
C ASP A 207 -2.46 -8.81 -12.90
N LEU A 208 -1.29 -8.72 -12.26
CA LEU A 208 -0.52 -9.91 -11.91
C LEU A 208 -1.23 -10.73 -10.82
N PRO A 209 -1.27 -12.07 -10.94
CA PRO A 209 -1.90 -12.90 -9.94
C PRO A 209 -1.12 -12.87 -8.63
N ILE A 210 -1.84 -12.91 -7.50
CA ILE A 210 -1.20 -13.12 -6.20
C ILE A 210 -0.96 -14.61 -6.02
N LEU A 211 0.27 -14.97 -5.64
CA LEU A 211 0.62 -16.32 -5.25
C LEU A 211 0.39 -16.52 -3.75
N GLY A 212 -0.30 -17.60 -3.38
CA GLY A 212 -0.57 -17.94 -1.98
C GLY A 212 -1.83 -17.28 -1.41
N ARG A 213 -1.68 -16.19 -0.65
CA ARG A 213 -2.80 -15.56 0.08
C ARG A 213 -3.74 -14.83 -0.89
N ARG A 214 -5.05 -15.05 -0.75
CA ARG A 214 -6.07 -14.46 -1.66
C ARG A 214 -6.43 -12.99 -1.37
N TYR A 215 -6.08 -12.48 -0.19
CA TYR A 215 -6.38 -11.11 0.24
C TYR A 215 -5.11 -10.43 0.74
N THR A 216 -5.02 -9.13 0.50
CA THR A 216 -3.87 -8.30 0.87
C THR A 216 -4.15 -7.46 2.11
N TRP A 217 -5.42 -7.21 2.41
CA TRP A 217 -5.87 -6.49 3.59
C TRP A 217 -6.83 -7.34 4.42
N TYR A 218 -6.70 -7.23 5.74
CA TYR A 218 -7.56 -7.87 6.73
C TYR A 218 -7.94 -6.85 7.80
N ASN A 219 -9.22 -6.87 8.18
CA ASN A 219 -9.68 -6.09 9.32
C ASN A 219 -9.14 -6.69 10.62
N SER A 220 -8.91 -5.86 11.63
CA SER A 220 -8.37 -6.24 12.95
C SER A 220 -9.21 -7.31 13.65
N ASN A 221 -10.52 -7.29 13.44
CA ASN A 221 -11.48 -8.26 13.98
C ASN A 221 -11.61 -9.54 13.14
N GLY A 222 -10.86 -9.69 12.05
CA GLY A 222 -10.92 -10.83 11.12
C GLY A 222 -12.24 -10.94 10.34
N SER A 223 -13.19 -10.03 10.53
CA SER A 223 -14.54 -10.14 9.94
C SER A 223 -14.58 -9.77 8.47
N SER A 224 -13.60 -8.99 8.02
CA SER A 224 -13.55 -8.44 6.67
C SER A 224 -12.15 -8.57 6.10
N MET A 225 -12.06 -8.90 4.82
CA MET A 225 -10.80 -9.05 4.09
C MET A 225 -11.00 -8.63 2.64
N SER A 226 -9.98 -8.03 2.04
CA SER A 226 -10.04 -7.59 0.65
C SER A 226 -8.69 -7.66 -0.05
N ARG A 227 -8.72 -7.88 -1.38
CA ARG A 227 -7.55 -7.73 -2.25
C ARG A 227 -7.58 -6.33 -2.88
N ILE A 228 -6.82 -5.42 -2.27
CA ILE A 228 -6.77 -3.99 -2.68
C ILE A 228 -5.37 -3.57 -3.14
N ASP A 229 -4.35 -4.33 -2.77
CA ASP A 229 -2.98 -4.14 -3.23
C ASP A 229 -2.75 -4.93 -4.52
N ARG A 230 -2.20 -4.28 -5.54
CA ARG A 230 -1.98 -4.89 -6.87
C ARG A 230 -0.67 -4.46 -7.48
N ILE A 231 -0.20 -5.31 -8.40
CA ILE A 231 0.89 -5.02 -9.32
C ILE A 231 0.29 -5.16 -10.73
N LEU A 232 0.19 -4.04 -11.43
CA LEU A 232 -0.33 -3.94 -12.79
C LEU A 232 0.82 -3.61 -13.72
N VAL A 233 1.07 -4.45 -14.73
CA VAL A 233 2.23 -4.29 -15.62
C VAL A 233 1.81 -4.23 -17.08
N SER A 234 2.51 -3.46 -17.91
CA SER A 234 2.23 -3.46 -19.34
C SER A 234 2.65 -4.79 -19.99
N PRO A 235 2.07 -5.17 -21.15
CA PRO A 235 2.49 -6.38 -21.86
C PRO A 235 4.00 -6.41 -22.16
N GLU A 236 4.59 -5.27 -22.52
CA GLU A 236 6.02 -5.15 -22.82
C GLU A 236 6.90 -5.40 -21.58
N TRP A 237 6.39 -5.07 -20.39
CA TRP A 237 7.05 -5.43 -19.14
C TRP A 237 7.10 -6.96 -18.97
N VAL A 238 6.01 -7.66 -19.27
CA VAL A 238 5.98 -9.13 -19.20
C VAL A 238 6.90 -9.73 -20.26
N ASP A 239 6.91 -9.23 -21.50
CA ASP A 239 7.82 -9.74 -22.53
C ASP A 239 9.30 -9.54 -22.18
N SER A 240 9.61 -8.51 -21.39
CA SER A 240 10.98 -8.21 -20.95
C SER A 240 11.44 -9.05 -19.75
N TRP A 241 10.52 -9.51 -18.90
CA TRP A 241 10.84 -10.04 -17.56
C TRP A 241 10.07 -11.31 -17.14
N GLY A 242 9.08 -11.74 -17.92
CA GLY A 242 8.16 -12.85 -17.63
C GLY A 242 8.55 -14.19 -18.21
#